data_AF-A0A246AGY7-F1
#
_entry.id   AF-A0A246AGY7-F1
#
_cell.length_a   1.000
_cell.length_b   1.000
_cell.length_c   1.000
_cell.angle_alpha   90.00
_cell.angle_beta   90.00
_cell.angle_gamma   90.00
#
_symmetry.space_group_name_H-M   'P 1'
#
loop_
_entity.id
_entity.type
_entity.pdbx_description
1 polymer ?
#
loop_
_entity_poly.entity_id
_entity_poly.type
_entity_poly.pdbx_seq_one_letter_code
_entity_poly.pdbx_strand_id
1 'polypeptide(L)'
;MKNILNPSKQLDKNPSGHFLYDFCIVRTPTFPIERAIKLNNDLSMYEKMEDQTIAREMLKEHFSNREFVKALFFASEEVYGLMLSWLEGKELDKKKTDKLMLTLHKYYSRMCTRSTPYGLFAACSYSTISEKSTIMDFTDAIPRQINRFSMDFINDFVSGIWKFQDIRKKMIFYTNTSLYEAGEKYIYTEAKSNKSSVGYALSAIKKTAFTENTIKISQNGASYQDIVSCLTPSGATVSIKSTSTYSLSGCAKRPV
;
A
#
# COMPACT_ATOMS: atom_id res chain seq x y z
N MET A 1 18.71 -15.81 -5.72
CA MET A 1 19.68 -16.18 -4.67
C MET A 1 19.12 -15.77 -3.31
N LYS A 2 19.06 -16.73 -2.39
CA LYS A 2 18.59 -16.58 -1.00
C LYS A 2 19.64 -15.81 -0.21
N ASN A 3 19.29 -14.61 0.25
CA ASN A 3 19.81 -13.98 1.46
C ASN A 3 18.93 -12.77 1.77
N ILE A 4 17.72 -13.05 2.28
CA ILE A 4 16.96 -12.04 3.00
C ILE A 4 17.72 -11.87 4.32
N LEU A 5 18.47 -10.78 4.44
CA LEU A 5 19.26 -10.46 5.62
C LEU A 5 18.39 -10.55 6.87
N ASN A 6 18.80 -11.41 7.79
CA ASN A 6 18.21 -11.56 9.11
C ASN A 6 18.65 -10.34 9.94
N PRO A 7 17.77 -9.41 10.35
CA PRO A 7 18.15 -8.18 11.06
C PRO A 7 18.69 -8.40 12.49
N SER A 8 18.92 -9.67 12.86
CA SER A 8 19.14 -10.12 14.24
C SER A 8 20.62 -10.19 14.63
N LYS A 9 21.57 -9.78 13.77
CA LYS A 9 22.93 -9.49 14.26
C LYS A 9 22.89 -8.14 14.98
N GLN A 10 22.70 -8.20 16.29
CA GLN A 10 23.03 -7.10 17.21
C GLN A 10 24.47 -6.66 16.90
N LEU A 11 24.60 -5.53 16.22
CA LEU A 11 25.88 -4.85 16.05
C LEU A 11 26.26 -4.28 17.42
N ASP A 12 27.51 -4.55 17.81
CA ASP A 12 28.06 -4.21 19.13
C ASP A 12 27.71 -2.78 19.53
N LYS A 13 27.25 -2.61 20.78
CA LYS A 13 26.96 -1.29 21.35
C LYS A 13 28.24 -0.45 21.30
N ASN A 14 28.28 0.55 20.42
CA ASN A 14 29.28 1.61 20.48
C ASN A 14 29.13 2.33 21.84
N PRO A 15 30.21 2.72 22.54
CA PRO A 15 30.17 3.48 23.79
C PRO A 15 29.30 4.76 23.75
N SER A 16 28.94 5.27 22.56
CA SER A 16 28.01 6.38 22.36
C SER A 16 26.51 6.01 22.40
N GLY A 17 26.15 4.73 22.53
CA GLY A 17 24.76 4.27 22.58
C GLY A 17 24.05 4.22 21.22
N HIS A 18 24.77 4.44 20.11
CA HIS A 18 24.22 4.35 18.77
C HIS A 18 24.39 2.95 18.16
N PHE A 19 23.34 2.46 17.50
CA PHE A 19 23.42 1.28 16.64
C PHE A 19 23.95 1.71 15.27
N LEU A 20 25.14 1.24 14.92
CA LEU A 20 25.65 1.37 13.56
C LEU A 20 25.04 0.26 12.72
N TYR A 21 24.33 0.61 11.65
CA TYR A 21 23.96 -0.34 10.61
C TYR A 21 25.11 -0.45 9.61
N ASP A 22 25.36 -1.65 9.09
CA ASP A 22 26.35 -1.94 8.05
C ASP A 22 25.78 -1.75 6.63
N PHE A 23 24.61 -1.13 6.50
CA PHE A 23 23.95 -0.88 5.24
C PHE A 23 23.22 0.47 5.22
N CYS A 24 22.96 0.97 4.01
CA CYS A 24 22.15 2.15 3.75
C CYS A 24 21.09 1.85 2.69
N ILE A 25 20.00 2.62 2.72
CA ILE A 25 18.98 2.60 1.68
C ILE A 25 19.26 3.76 0.73
N VAL A 26 19.35 3.44 -0.56
CA VAL A 26 19.52 4.42 -1.61
C VAL A 26 18.18 4.63 -2.30
N ARG A 27 17.81 5.89 -2.50
CA ARG A 27 16.57 6.26 -3.17
C ARG A 27 16.90 7.18 -4.33
N THR A 28 16.45 6.82 -5.52
CA THR A 28 16.74 7.57 -6.74
C THR A 28 15.44 7.87 -7.47
N PRO A 29 15.28 9.08 -8.05
CA PRO A 29 14.22 9.32 -9.03
C PRO A 29 14.35 8.33 -10.19
N THR A 30 13.23 7.97 -10.83
CA THR A 30 13.24 7.01 -11.95
C THR A 30 13.89 7.60 -13.20
N PHE A 31 13.76 8.91 -13.40
CA PHE A 31 14.38 9.62 -14.51
C PHE A 31 15.54 10.49 -14.05
N PRO A 32 16.52 10.72 -14.94
CA PRO A 32 17.61 11.65 -14.67
C PRO A 32 17.10 13.10 -14.80
N ILE A 33 17.76 14.03 -14.11
CA ILE A 33 17.32 15.43 -13.98
C ILE A 33 17.28 16.16 -15.34
N GLU A 34 18.13 15.75 -16.27
CA GLU A 34 18.27 16.26 -17.62
C GLU A 34 16.94 16.18 -18.39
N ARG A 35 16.11 15.17 -18.12
CA ARG A 35 14.78 15.06 -18.73
C ARG A 35 13.84 16.18 -18.30
N ALA A 36 13.90 16.63 -17.04
CA ALA A 36 13.11 17.77 -16.59
C ALA A 36 13.62 19.09 -17.20
N ILE A 37 14.94 19.23 -17.38
CA ILE A 37 15.52 20.39 -18.06
C ILE A 37 15.04 20.43 -19.52
N LYS A 38 15.09 19.30 -20.24
CA LYS A 38 14.56 19.18 -21.61
C LYS A 38 13.08 19.57 -21.67
N LEU A 39 12.25 19.02 -20.79
CA LEU A 39 10.81 19.34 -20.74
C LEU A 39 10.56 20.84 -20.49
N ASN A 40 11.31 21.48 -19.58
CA ASN A 40 11.15 22.91 -19.32
C ASN A 40 11.48 23.77 -20.54
N ASN A 41 12.52 23.41 -21.28
CA ASN A 41 12.88 24.09 -22.53
C ASN A 41 11.75 23.94 -23.56
N ASP A 42 11.24 22.73 -23.74
CA ASP A 42 10.17 22.43 -24.70
C ASP A 42 8.85 23.14 -24.34
N LEU A 43 8.52 23.22 -23.05
CA LEU A 43 7.37 24.00 -22.56
C LEU A 43 7.53 25.50 -22.77
N SER A 44 8.74 26.04 -22.59
CA SER A 44 9.01 27.47 -22.83
C SER A 44 8.86 27.86 -24.31
N MET A 45 9.12 26.91 -25.21
CA MET A 45 8.87 27.06 -26.63
C MET A 45 7.38 26.90 -26.94
N TYR A 46 6.70 25.92 -26.34
CA TYR A 46 5.26 25.70 -26.47
C TYR A 46 4.45 26.97 -26.19
N GLU A 47 4.75 27.71 -25.11
CA GLU A 47 4.03 28.94 -24.76
C GLU A 47 4.14 30.06 -25.81
N LYS A 48 5.17 30.01 -26.66
CA LYS A 48 5.45 31.01 -27.70
C LYS A 48 4.96 30.58 -29.09
N MET A 49 4.52 29.34 -29.26
CA MET A 49 4.09 28.82 -30.56
C MET A 49 2.64 29.19 -30.87
N GLU A 50 2.40 29.71 -32.08
CA GLU A 50 1.05 29.99 -32.59
C GLU A 50 0.33 28.71 -33.03
N ASP A 51 1.06 27.73 -33.57
CA ASP A 51 0.51 26.44 -34.00
C ASP A 51 0.49 25.41 -32.86
N GLN A 52 -0.71 25.20 -32.31
CA GLN A 52 -0.91 24.21 -31.25
C GLN A 52 -0.70 22.76 -31.69
N THR A 53 -0.76 22.45 -32.98
CA THR A 53 -0.58 21.08 -33.49
C THR A 53 0.89 20.68 -33.38
N ILE A 54 1.79 21.54 -33.88
CA ILE A 54 3.24 21.35 -33.79
C ILE A 54 3.68 21.35 -32.31
N ALA A 55 3.13 22.27 -31.52
CA ALA A 55 3.44 22.39 -30.11
C ALA A 55 3.00 21.13 -29.33
N ARG A 56 1.86 20.52 -29.68
CA ARG A 56 1.40 19.24 -29.12
C ARG A 56 2.36 18.12 -29.48
N GLU A 57 2.72 17.95 -30.76
CA GLU A 57 3.65 16.90 -31.22
C GLU A 57 4.99 16.93 -30.46
N MET A 58 5.53 18.11 -30.21
CA MET A 58 6.77 18.27 -29.43
C MET A 58 6.64 17.70 -28.00
N LEU A 59 5.53 17.98 -27.33
CA LEU A 59 5.26 17.48 -25.99
C LEU A 59 4.85 15.99 -25.96
N LYS A 60 4.36 15.44 -27.08
CA LYS A 60 4.04 14.00 -27.18
C LYS A 60 5.24 13.13 -26.90
N GLU A 61 6.45 13.54 -27.27
CA GLU A 61 7.67 12.76 -27.01
C GLU A 61 7.84 12.47 -25.50
N HIS A 62 7.60 13.48 -24.66
CA HIS A 62 7.72 13.36 -23.21
C HIS A 62 6.59 12.53 -22.61
N PHE A 63 5.35 12.87 -22.97
CA PHE A 63 4.16 12.31 -22.34
C PHE A 63 3.75 10.94 -22.90
N SER A 64 4.31 10.52 -24.02
CA SER A 64 4.14 9.17 -24.58
C SER A 64 5.23 8.20 -24.12
N ASN A 65 6.22 8.65 -23.34
CA ASN A 65 7.23 7.75 -22.78
C ASN A 65 6.56 6.67 -21.91
N ARG A 66 6.82 5.40 -22.22
CA ARG A 66 6.16 4.24 -21.61
C ARG A 66 6.28 4.21 -20.09
N GLU A 67 7.45 4.52 -19.55
CA GLU A 67 7.70 4.52 -18.11
C GLU A 67 6.89 5.63 -17.41
N PHE A 68 6.84 6.82 -18.00
CA PHE A 68 6.04 7.94 -17.49
C PHE A 68 4.54 7.63 -17.53
N VAL A 69 4.05 7.16 -18.68
CA VAL A 69 2.63 6.80 -18.87
C VAL A 69 2.19 5.78 -17.83
N LYS A 70 3.00 4.74 -17.62
CA LYS A 70 2.75 3.70 -16.61
C LYS A 70 2.77 4.26 -15.20
N ALA A 71 3.74 5.11 -14.87
CA ALA A 71 3.82 5.76 -13.55
C ALA A 71 2.60 6.64 -13.27
N LEU A 72 2.16 7.40 -14.28
CA LEU A 72 0.99 8.27 -14.19
C LEU A 72 -0.30 7.47 -14.00
N PHE A 73 -0.49 6.38 -14.74
CA PHE A 73 -1.65 5.49 -14.58
C PHE A 73 -1.80 5.00 -13.13
N PHE A 74 -0.71 4.57 -12.49
CA PHE A 74 -0.74 4.12 -11.10
C PHE A 74 -0.94 5.25 -10.08
N ALA A 75 -0.59 6.50 -10.41
CA ALA A 75 -0.77 7.63 -9.52
C ALA A 75 -2.15 8.27 -9.64
N SER A 76 -2.68 8.39 -10.86
CA SER A 76 -3.96 9.03 -11.12
C SER A 76 -4.53 8.57 -12.47
N GLU A 77 -5.51 7.67 -12.40
CA GLU A 77 -6.27 7.20 -13.57
C GLU A 77 -6.97 8.36 -14.30
N GLU A 78 -7.50 9.34 -13.56
CA GLU A 78 -8.14 10.53 -14.13
C GLU A 78 -7.18 11.35 -14.99
N VAL A 79 -5.99 11.68 -14.46
CA VAL A 79 -4.99 12.47 -15.20
C VAL A 79 -4.44 11.68 -16.38
N TYR A 80 -4.23 10.37 -16.21
CA TYR A 80 -3.83 9.48 -17.30
C TYR A 80 -4.86 9.48 -18.44
N GLY A 81 -6.15 9.31 -18.15
CA GLY A 81 -7.21 9.31 -19.17
C GLY A 81 -7.33 10.66 -19.89
N LEU A 82 -7.18 11.76 -19.15
CA LEU A 82 -7.18 13.11 -19.73
C LEU A 82 -5.96 13.36 -20.61
N MET A 83 -4.77 12.87 -20.20
CA MET A 83 -3.55 12.92 -21.01
C MET A 83 -3.70 12.12 -22.30
N LEU A 84 -4.23 10.90 -22.26
CA LEU A 84 -4.45 10.10 -23.47
C LEU A 84 -5.39 10.81 -24.45
N SER A 85 -6.52 11.32 -23.95
CA SER A 85 -7.47 12.08 -24.78
C SER A 85 -6.79 13.27 -25.45
N TRP A 86 -5.93 13.98 -24.72
CA TRP A 86 -5.18 15.13 -25.25
C TRP A 86 -4.13 14.71 -26.30
N LEU A 87 -3.42 13.59 -26.08
CA LEU A 87 -2.47 13.02 -27.04
C LEU A 87 -3.15 12.58 -28.35
N GLU A 88 -4.38 12.10 -28.27
CA GLU A 88 -5.23 11.74 -29.43
C GLU A 88 -5.79 12.97 -30.17
N GLY A 89 -5.48 14.18 -29.71
CA GLY A 89 -5.89 15.43 -30.37
C GLY A 89 -7.27 15.92 -29.96
N LYS A 90 -7.90 15.31 -28.94
CA LYS A 90 -9.19 15.79 -28.43
C LYS A 90 -9.05 17.23 -27.91
N GLU A 91 -9.88 18.12 -28.42
CA GLU A 91 -9.91 19.49 -27.96
C GLU A 91 -10.42 19.58 -26.52
N LEU A 92 -9.67 20.30 -25.70
CA LEU A 92 -10.01 20.65 -24.34
C LEU A 92 -10.13 22.17 -24.27
N ASP A 93 -11.02 22.69 -23.42
CA ASP A 93 -11.03 24.11 -23.15
C ASP A 93 -9.66 24.58 -22.60
N LYS A 94 -9.32 25.86 -22.83
CA LYS A 94 -8.00 26.41 -22.47
C LYS A 94 -7.67 26.18 -21.00
N LYS A 95 -8.63 26.40 -20.11
CA LYS A 95 -8.45 26.24 -18.65
C LYS A 95 -8.14 24.79 -18.27
N LYS A 96 -8.81 23.80 -18.87
CA LYS A 96 -8.51 22.38 -18.66
C LYS A 96 -7.15 22.00 -19.24
N THR A 97 -6.81 22.53 -20.41
CA THR A 97 -5.50 22.30 -21.03
C THR A 97 -4.38 22.80 -20.14
N ASP A 98 -4.47 24.05 -19.66
CA ASP A 98 -3.47 24.64 -18.77
C ASP A 98 -3.33 23.86 -17.46
N LYS A 99 -4.47 23.45 -16.88
CA LYS A 99 -4.48 22.62 -15.66
C LYS A 99 -3.85 21.25 -15.91
N LEU A 100 -4.13 20.62 -17.04
CA LEU A 100 -3.52 19.35 -17.44
C LEU A 100 -2.01 19.51 -17.59
N MET A 101 -1.54 20.50 -18.36
CA MET A 101 -0.10 20.75 -18.58
C MET A 101 0.65 20.98 -17.27
N LEU A 102 0.10 21.80 -16.37
CA LEU A 102 0.68 22.02 -15.05
C LEU A 102 0.74 20.72 -14.23
N THR A 103 -0.28 19.87 -14.34
CA THR A 103 -0.34 18.60 -13.60
C THR A 103 0.66 17.58 -14.16
N LEU A 104 0.76 17.47 -15.49
CA LEU A 104 1.74 16.62 -16.17
C LEU A 104 3.17 17.06 -15.87
N HIS A 105 3.44 18.36 -15.89
CA HIS A 105 4.73 18.93 -15.50
C HIS A 105 5.10 18.54 -14.07
N LYS A 106 4.18 18.67 -13.11
CA LYS A 106 4.42 18.26 -11.71
C LYS A 106 4.76 16.78 -11.59
N TYR A 107 4.04 15.90 -12.28
CA TYR A 107 4.33 14.46 -12.26
C TYR A 107 5.67 14.14 -12.92
N TYR A 108 5.96 14.72 -14.08
CA TYR A 108 7.19 14.47 -14.81
C TYR A 108 8.41 14.99 -14.04
N SER A 109 8.33 16.22 -13.53
CA SER A 109 9.35 16.81 -12.67
C SER A 109 9.57 15.97 -11.41
N ARG A 110 8.50 15.46 -10.76
CA ARG A 110 8.63 14.54 -9.63
C ARG A 110 9.44 13.30 -10.00
N MET A 111 9.20 12.72 -11.17
CA MET A 111 9.90 11.53 -11.66
C MET A 111 11.40 11.76 -11.89
N CYS A 112 11.80 13.01 -12.11
CA CYS A 112 13.20 13.41 -12.36
C CYS A 112 13.92 13.94 -11.12
N THR A 113 13.20 14.51 -10.14
CA THR A 113 13.80 15.31 -9.05
C THR A 113 13.58 14.74 -7.66
N ARG A 114 12.53 13.94 -7.43
CA ARG A 114 12.15 13.53 -6.08
C ARG A 114 12.45 12.06 -5.85
N SER A 115 13.41 11.78 -4.97
CA SER A 115 13.75 10.44 -4.48
C SER A 115 12.76 9.89 -3.43
N THR A 116 11.64 10.56 -3.16
CA THR A 116 10.63 10.06 -2.22
C THR A 116 9.84 8.92 -2.88
N PRO A 117 9.89 7.67 -2.37
CA PRO A 117 9.23 6.52 -2.99
C PRO A 117 7.73 6.75 -3.12
N TYR A 118 7.25 6.72 -4.35
CA TYR A 118 5.83 6.88 -4.69
C TYR A 118 5.57 6.16 -6.00
N GLY A 119 4.93 4.99 -5.93
CA GLY A 119 4.67 4.16 -7.11
C GLY A 119 5.93 3.93 -7.93
N LEU A 120 5.88 4.27 -9.22
CA LEU A 120 6.97 4.11 -10.18
C LEU A 120 7.81 5.40 -10.38
N PHE A 121 7.61 6.44 -9.56
CA PHE A 121 8.32 7.72 -9.69
C PHE A 121 9.73 7.72 -9.10
N ALA A 122 10.03 6.78 -8.22
CA ALA A 122 11.35 6.61 -7.61
C ALA A 122 11.62 5.12 -7.34
N ALA A 123 12.89 4.75 -7.37
CA ALA A 123 13.37 3.42 -7.04
C ALA A 123 14.02 3.39 -5.65
N CYS A 124 14.03 2.21 -5.04
CA CYS A 124 14.76 1.92 -3.81
C CYS A 124 15.78 0.84 -4.09
N SER A 125 17.01 1.07 -3.61
CA SER A 125 18.08 0.07 -3.55
C SER A 125 18.67 0.08 -2.14
N TYR A 126 19.60 -0.83 -1.88
CA TYR A 126 20.41 -0.83 -0.67
C TYR A 126 21.88 -1.03 -1.04
N SER A 127 22.76 -0.53 -0.19
CA SER A 127 24.20 -0.77 -0.27
C SER A 127 24.71 -1.13 1.11
N THR A 128 25.80 -1.90 1.16
CA THR A 128 26.57 -2.06 2.40
C THR A 128 27.51 -0.87 2.58
N ILE A 129 27.81 -0.56 3.84
CA ILE A 129 28.76 0.48 4.21
C ILE A 129 30.14 -0.18 4.31
N SER A 130 31.12 0.40 3.62
CA SER A 130 32.51 -0.09 3.63
C SER A 130 33.48 1.08 3.73
N GLU A 131 34.68 0.83 4.26
CA GLU A 131 35.76 1.82 4.32
C GLU A 131 36.30 2.19 2.93
N LYS A 132 36.05 1.35 1.91
CA LYS A 132 36.49 1.59 0.55
C LYS A 132 35.54 2.54 -0.17
N SER A 133 36.12 3.52 -0.85
CA SER A 133 35.36 4.37 -1.78
C SER A 133 34.70 3.51 -2.85
N THR A 134 33.42 3.77 -3.12
CA THR A 134 32.62 3.05 -4.10
C THR A 134 31.81 4.06 -4.92
N ILE A 135 31.64 3.77 -6.22
CA ILE A 135 30.76 4.51 -7.11
C ILE A 135 29.43 3.77 -7.18
N MET A 136 28.32 4.49 -6.99
CA MET A 136 26.98 3.96 -7.22
C MET A 136 26.60 4.20 -8.68
N ASP A 137 26.65 3.14 -9.49
CA ASP A 137 26.21 3.16 -10.88
C ASP A 137 24.90 2.39 -11.02
N PHE A 138 23.91 3.04 -11.64
CA PHE A 138 22.58 2.49 -11.90
C PHE A 138 22.27 2.38 -13.40
N THR A 139 23.24 2.61 -14.28
CA THR A 139 23.04 2.68 -15.75
C THR A 139 22.41 1.41 -16.31
N ASP A 140 22.90 0.25 -15.88
CA ASP A 140 22.39 -1.07 -16.30
C ASP A 140 21.42 -1.70 -15.29
N ALA A 141 21.00 -0.94 -14.27
CA ALA A 141 20.11 -1.45 -13.25
C ALA A 141 18.70 -1.65 -13.82
N ILE A 142 18.19 -2.88 -13.78
CA ILE A 142 16.82 -3.20 -14.16
C ILE A 142 15.93 -3.14 -12.91
N PRO A 143 15.03 -2.14 -12.78
CA PRO A 143 14.19 -2.03 -11.59
C PRO A 143 13.21 -3.20 -11.50
N ARG A 144 13.17 -3.87 -10.34
CA ARG A 144 12.15 -4.87 -10.06
C ARG A 144 10.88 -4.19 -9.58
N GLN A 145 9.80 -4.31 -10.36
CA GLN A 145 8.48 -3.86 -9.94
C GLN A 145 7.83 -4.89 -9.00
N ILE A 146 7.34 -4.43 -7.85
CA ILE A 146 6.56 -5.23 -6.90
C ILE A 146 5.20 -4.56 -6.72
N ASN A 147 4.14 -5.23 -7.15
CA ASN A 147 2.77 -4.75 -7.02
C ASN A 147 2.10 -5.39 -5.81
N ARG A 148 1.30 -4.60 -5.09
CA ARG A 148 0.47 -5.07 -3.98
C ARG A 148 -0.93 -4.52 -4.19
N PHE A 149 -1.93 -5.32 -3.85
CA PHE A 149 -3.30 -4.81 -3.75
C PHE A 149 -3.38 -3.73 -2.66
N SER A 150 -4.25 -2.73 -2.87
CA SER A 150 -4.56 -1.76 -1.83
C SER A 150 -5.18 -2.47 -0.63
N MET A 151 -4.97 -1.92 0.57
CA MET A 151 -5.61 -2.48 1.75
C MET A 151 -7.13 -2.40 1.65
N ASP A 152 -7.67 -1.36 1.01
CA ASP A 152 -9.11 -1.22 0.77
C ASP A 152 -9.64 -2.37 -0.08
N PHE A 153 -8.98 -2.70 -1.21
CA PHE A 153 -9.36 -3.84 -2.03
C PHE A 153 -9.30 -5.15 -1.22
N ILE A 154 -8.24 -5.37 -0.45
CA ILE A 154 -8.12 -6.58 0.37
C ILE A 154 -9.25 -6.65 1.40
N ASN A 155 -9.59 -5.54 2.06
CA ASN A 155 -10.66 -5.47 3.05
C ASN A 155 -12.04 -5.76 2.43
N ASP A 156 -12.32 -5.18 1.27
CA ASP A 156 -13.56 -5.41 0.54
C ASP A 156 -13.66 -6.84 0.03
N PHE A 157 -12.57 -7.37 -0.54
CA PHE A 157 -12.48 -8.74 -1.03
C PHE A 157 -12.74 -9.74 0.10
N VAL A 158 -12.06 -9.57 1.23
CA VAL A 158 -12.26 -10.37 2.43
C VAL A 158 -13.69 -10.26 2.93
N SER A 159 -14.25 -9.04 3.04
CA SER A 159 -15.64 -8.83 3.48
C SER A 159 -16.65 -9.50 2.55
N GLY A 160 -16.34 -9.56 1.25
CA GLY A 160 -17.10 -10.33 0.27
C GLY A 160 -17.04 -11.83 0.54
N ILE A 161 -15.84 -12.38 0.77
CA ILE A 161 -15.63 -13.80 1.11
C ILE A 161 -16.43 -14.19 2.36
N TRP A 162 -16.48 -13.32 3.37
CA TRP A 162 -17.21 -13.56 4.61
C TRP A 162 -18.71 -13.83 4.40
N LYS A 163 -19.31 -13.42 3.27
CA LYS A 163 -20.74 -13.65 3.00
C LYS A 163 -21.05 -15.13 2.70
N PHE A 164 -20.08 -15.91 2.24
CA PHE A 164 -20.27 -17.31 1.89
C PHE A 164 -20.17 -18.24 3.11
N GLN A 165 -21.28 -18.87 3.49
CA GLN A 165 -21.35 -19.73 4.67
C GLN A 165 -20.40 -20.93 4.59
N ASP A 166 -20.26 -21.54 3.41
CA ASP A 166 -19.40 -22.71 3.24
C ASP A 166 -17.92 -22.38 3.37
N ILE A 167 -17.54 -21.14 3.07
CA ILE A 167 -16.18 -20.65 3.32
C ILE A 167 -16.00 -20.43 4.82
N ARG A 168 -16.94 -19.74 5.50
CA ARG A 168 -16.87 -19.50 6.96
C ARG A 168 -16.67 -20.79 7.76
N LYS A 169 -17.34 -21.87 7.37
CA LYS A 169 -17.24 -23.19 8.02
C LYS A 169 -15.86 -23.84 7.89
N LYS A 170 -15.06 -23.42 6.90
CA LYS A 170 -13.70 -23.94 6.63
C LYS A 170 -12.59 -23.02 7.17
N MET A 171 -12.94 -21.89 7.79
CA MET A 171 -11.96 -20.94 8.32
C MET A 171 -11.44 -21.39 9.69
N ILE A 172 -10.21 -20.95 9.98
CA ILE A 172 -9.61 -21.00 11.31
C ILE A 172 -9.67 -19.60 11.93
N PHE A 173 -10.10 -19.53 13.17
CA PHE A 173 -10.28 -18.30 13.93
C PHE A 173 -9.28 -18.26 15.07
N TYR A 174 -8.72 -17.08 15.36
CA TYR A 174 -7.76 -16.93 16.46
C TYR A 174 -8.13 -15.78 17.36
N THR A 175 -7.79 -15.73 18.63
CA THR A 175 -8.11 -14.57 19.49
C THR A 175 -7.62 -13.23 18.91
N ASN A 176 -8.44 -12.17 18.97
CA ASN A 176 -8.00 -10.81 18.59
C ASN A 176 -6.87 -10.36 19.53
N THR A 177 -5.74 -9.95 18.98
CA THR A 177 -4.53 -9.61 19.76
C THR A 177 -4.65 -8.34 20.60
N SER A 178 -5.64 -7.49 20.33
CA SER A 178 -5.94 -6.32 21.15
C SER A 178 -6.83 -6.64 22.35
N LEU A 179 -7.28 -7.88 22.49
CA LEU A 179 -8.17 -8.31 23.56
C LEU A 179 -7.41 -8.36 24.90
N TYR A 180 -7.96 -7.70 25.91
CA TYR A 180 -7.50 -7.78 27.29
C TYR A 180 -8.68 -7.90 28.26
N GLU A 181 -8.40 -8.42 29.45
CA GLU A 181 -9.39 -8.56 30.51
C GLU A 181 -9.49 -7.28 31.34
N ALA A 182 -10.72 -6.86 31.64
CA ALA A 182 -11.03 -5.72 32.49
C ALA A 182 -12.24 -6.04 33.37
N GLY A 183 -11.98 -6.67 34.53
CA GLY A 183 -13.02 -7.13 35.45
C GLY A 183 -13.95 -8.15 34.78
N GLU A 184 -15.25 -7.86 34.78
CA GLU A 184 -16.30 -8.74 34.23
C GLU A 184 -16.42 -8.70 32.70
N LYS A 185 -15.43 -8.15 31.99
CA LYS A 185 -15.48 -7.92 30.54
C LYS A 185 -14.13 -8.20 29.88
N TYR A 186 -14.18 -8.60 28.62
CA TYR A 186 -13.07 -8.50 27.69
C TYR A 186 -13.25 -7.27 26.81
N ILE A 187 -12.21 -6.46 26.71
CA ILE A 187 -12.18 -5.26 25.87
C ILE A 187 -11.23 -5.53 24.71
N TYR A 188 -11.62 -5.13 23.50
CA TYR A 188 -10.79 -5.26 22.31
C TYR A 188 -11.03 -4.08 21.36
N THR A 189 -10.09 -3.85 20.45
CA THR A 189 -10.25 -2.89 19.37
C THR A 189 -10.89 -3.58 18.16
N GLU A 190 -11.99 -2.99 17.70
CA GLU A 190 -12.75 -3.40 16.53
C GLU A 190 -12.58 -2.38 15.42
N ALA A 191 -12.22 -2.86 14.23
CA ALA A 191 -12.19 -2.02 13.04
C ALA A 191 -13.62 -1.90 12.47
N LYS A 192 -14.08 -0.66 12.32
CA LYS A 192 -15.36 -0.30 11.71
C LYS A 192 -15.09 0.33 10.35
N SER A 193 -15.49 -0.37 9.29
CA SER A 193 -15.44 0.18 7.94
C SER A 193 -16.62 1.13 7.73
N ASN A 194 -16.35 2.40 7.48
CA ASN A 194 -17.27 3.27 6.74
C ASN A 194 -16.76 3.38 5.29
N LYS A 195 -17.66 3.67 4.33
CA LYS A 195 -17.40 3.66 2.87
C LYS A 195 -16.12 4.39 2.38
N SER A 196 -15.46 5.20 3.22
CA SER A 196 -14.25 5.96 2.89
C SER A 196 -13.10 5.82 3.89
N SER A 197 -13.27 5.14 5.04
CA SER A 197 -12.20 4.98 6.03
C SER A 197 -12.48 3.84 7.02
N VAL A 198 -11.40 3.25 7.53
CA VAL A 198 -11.45 2.29 8.64
C VAL A 198 -11.27 3.06 9.95
N GLY A 199 -12.34 3.23 10.70
CA GLY A 199 -12.29 3.71 12.08
C GLY A 199 -12.02 2.56 13.04
N TYR A 200 -11.51 2.87 14.23
CA TYR A 200 -11.35 1.88 15.30
C TYR A 200 -12.22 2.28 16.49
N ALA A 201 -12.92 1.31 17.06
CA ALA A 201 -13.72 1.48 18.26
C ALA A 201 -13.31 0.45 19.32
N LEU A 202 -13.36 0.84 20.58
CA LEU A 202 -13.28 -0.12 21.68
C LEU A 202 -14.64 -0.81 21.80
N SER A 203 -14.61 -2.13 21.75
CA SER A 203 -15.76 -3.00 21.93
C SER A 203 -15.53 -3.88 23.16
N ALA A 204 -16.59 -4.20 23.88
CA ALA A 204 -16.53 -4.99 25.09
C ALA A 204 -17.52 -6.15 25.03
N ILE A 205 -17.08 -7.33 25.42
CA ILE A 205 -17.92 -8.52 25.60
C ILE A 205 -17.88 -8.95 27.05
N LYS A 206 -19.01 -9.46 27.55
CA LYS A 206 -19.10 -9.95 28.93
C LYS A 206 -18.22 -11.19 29.11
N LYS A 207 -17.53 -11.27 30.24
CA LYS A 207 -16.83 -12.47 30.68
C LYS A 207 -17.86 -13.51 31.13
N THR A 208 -17.89 -14.64 30.42
CA THR A 208 -18.75 -15.79 30.71
C THR A 208 -17.95 -17.05 30.43
N ALA A 209 -18.34 -18.19 31.01
CA ALA A 209 -17.66 -19.46 30.74
C ALA A 209 -17.56 -19.77 29.23
N PHE A 210 -18.56 -19.35 28.45
CA PHE A 210 -18.55 -19.47 26.99
C PHE A 210 -17.48 -18.59 26.34
N THR A 211 -17.44 -17.29 26.66
CA THR A 211 -16.46 -16.38 26.04
C THR A 211 -15.04 -16.72 26.46
N GLU A 212 -14.84 -17.11 27.72
CA GLU A 212 -13.56 -17.60 28.24
C GLU A 212 -13.07 -18.84 27.49
N ASN A 213 -13.92 -19.86 27.34
CA ASN A 213 -13.53 -21.09 26.65
C ASN A 213 -13.24 -20.84 25.17
N THR A 214 -14.09 -20.06 24.49
CA THR A 214 -13.91 -19.68 23.09
C THR A 214 -12.60 -18.93 22.86
N ILE A 215 -12.29 -17.97 23.73
CA ILE A 215 -11.02 -17.23 23.69
C ILE A 215 -9.85 -18.21 23.87
N LYS A 216 -9.92 -19.11 24.86
CA LYS A 216 -8.85 -20.05 25.17
C LYS A 216 -8.54 -21.00 24.01
N ILE A 217 -9.56 -21.65 23.42
CA ILE A 217 -9.34 -22.58 22.29
C ILE A 217 -8.82 -21.86 21.04
N SER A 218 -9.18 -20.59 20.87
CA SER A 218 -8.80 -19.81 19.70
C SER A 218 -7.41 -19.18 19.82
N GLN A 219 -6.70 -19.26 20.95
CA GLN A 219 -5.37 -18.64 21.07
C GLN A 219 -4.38 -19.15 20.01
N ASN A 220 -4.48 -20.43 19.66
CA ASN A 220 -3.61 -21.09 18.67
C ASN A 220 -4.34 -21.43 17.37
N GLY A 221 -5.57 -20.94 17.20
CA GLY A 221 -6.43 -21.25 16.05
C GLY A 221 -7.46 -22.33 16.38
N ALA A 222 -8.73 -22.02 16.14
CA ALA A 222 -9.87 -22.91 16.31
C ALA A 222 -10.69 -22.97 15.02
N SER A 223 -11.15 -24.16 14.65
CA SER A 223 -12.08 -24.32 13.53
C SER A 223 -13.48 -23.80 13.88
N TYR A 224 -14.31 -23.61 12.86
CA TYR A 224 -15.73 -23.32 13.07
C TYR A 224 -16.41 -24.36 13.97
N GLN A 225 -16.08 -25.64 13.81
CA GLN A 225 -16.66 -26.72 14.61
C GLN A 225 -16.24 -26.65 16.07
N ASP A 226 -14.97 -26.36 16.36
CA ASP A 226 -14.47 -26.23 17.73
C ASP A 226 -15.21 -25.11 18.49
N ILE A 227 -15.47 -23.99 17.81
CA ILE A 227 -16.22 -22.86 18.39
C ILE A 227 -17.69 -23.24 18.61
N VAL A 228 -18.32 -23.94 17.65
CA VAL A 228 -19.71 -24.40 17.79
C VAL A 228 -19.85 -25.42 18.92
N SER A 229 -18.88 -26.32 19.09
CA SER A 229 -18.87 -27.28 20.20
C SER A 229 -18.81 -26.61 21.57
N CYS A 230 -18.25 -25.39 21.68
CA CYS A 230 -18.30 -24.61 22.90
C CYS A 230 -19.71 -24.05 23.22
N LEU A 231 -20.61 -23.99 22.24
CA LEU A 231 -21.97 -23.45 22.37
C LEU A 231 -23.02 -24.52 22.79
N THR A 232 -22.70 -25.81 22.62
CA THR A 232 -23.66 -26.92 22.63
C THR A 232 -23.99 -27.62 23.96
N PRO A 233 -24.00 -26.96 25.13
CA PRO A 233 -24.84 -27.46 26.23
C PRO A 233 -26.33 -27.11 26.08
N SER A 234 -26.73 -26.17 25.20
CA SER A 234 -28.06 -25.52 25.31
C SER A 234 -28.90 -25.34 24.03
N GLY A 235 -28.57 -25.97 22.90
CA GLY A 235 -29.48 -26.01 21.72
C GLY A 235 -29.77 -24.67 21.02
N ALA A 236 -28.92 -23.65 21.17
CA ALA A 236 -29.12 -22.35 20.52
C ALA A 236 -28.52 -22.26 19.11
N THR A 237 -29.28 -21.70 18.16
CA THR A 237 -28.82 -21.38 16.80
C THR A 237 -27.95 -20.12 16.82
N VAL A 238 -26.67 -20.22 16.45
CA VAL A 238 -25.74 -19.08 16.50
C VAL A 238 -25.59 -18.40 15.14
N SER A 239 -25.88 -17.10 15.12
CA SER A 239 -25.51 -16.22 14.01
C SER A 239 -24.11 -15.65 14.24
N ILE A 240 -23.12 -16.20 13.54
CA ILE A 240 -21.79 -15.59 13.46
C ILE A 240 -21.89 -14.35 12.56
N LYS A 241 -21.87 -13.17 13.18
CA LYS A 241 -21.77 -11.90 12.47
C LYS A 241 -20.30 -11.59 12.24
N SER A 242 -19.92 -11.37 10.99
CA SER A 242 -18.68 -10.67 10.67
C SER A 242 -18.92 -9.19 10.97
N THR A 243 -18.26 -8.64 11.98
CA THR A 243 -17.96 -7.20 11.86
C THR A 243 -17.01 -7.05 10.67
N SER A 244 -17.22 -6.03 9.85
CA SER A 244 -16.63 -5.86 8.51
C SER A 244 -15.09 -5.71 8.46
N THR A 245 -14.42 -6.09 9.53
CA THR A 245 -13.02 -6.45 9.57
C THR A 245 -12.84 -7.45 10.70
N TYR A 246 -12.74 -8.74 10.34
CA TYR A 246 -12.22 -9.83 11.19
C TYR A 246 -12.53 -9.71 12.69
N SER A 247 -13.81 -9.76 13.04
CA SER A 247 -14.21 -10.13 14.38
C SER A 247 -15.44 -11.01 14.32
N LEU A 248 -15.23 -12.31 14.53
CA LEU A 248 -16.03 -12.96 15.55
C LEU A 248 -15.76 -12.19 16.85
N SER A 249 -16.78 -11.93 17.65
CA SER A 249 -16.62 -11.50 19.04
C SER A 249 -15.45 -12.27 19.69
N GLY A 250 -14.30 -11.62 19.79
CA GLY A 250 -13.07 -12.15 20.36
C GLY A 250 -12.07 -12.89 19.46
N CYS A 251 -12.30 -13.20 18.17
CA CYS A 251 -11.36 -14.02 17.39
C CYS A 251 -11.12 -13.63 15.90
N ALA A 252 -9.97 -13.01 15.55
CA ALA A 252 -9.15 -13.41 14.38
C ALA A 252 -7.65 -12.98 14.45
N LYS A 253 -6.73 -13.84 13.97
CA LYS A 253 -5.30 -13.61 13.62
C LYS A 253 -4.99 -14.38 12.34
N ARG A 254 -3.97 -13.94 11.59
CA ARG A 254 -3.36 -14.68 10.47
C ARG A 254 -2.29 -15.67 10.99
N PRO A 255 -2.09 -16.83 10.34
CA PRO A 255 -0.83 -17.56 10.47
C PRO A 255 0.30 -16.70 9.89
N VAL A 256 1.45 -16.70 10.58
CA VAL A 256 2.72 -16.19 10.05
C VAL A 256 3.30 -17.22 9.11
#